data_AF-K1ZWI8-F1
#
_entry.id   AF-K1ZWI8-F1
#
_cell.length_a   1.000
_cell.length_b   1.000
_cell.length_c   1.000
_cell.angle_alpha   90.00
_cell.angle_beta   90.00
_cell.angle_gamma   90.00
#
_symmetry.space_group_name_H-M   'P 1'
#
loop_
_entity.id
_entity.type
_entity.pdbx_description
1 polymer ?
#
loop_
_entity_poly.entity_id
_entity_poly.type
_entity_poly.pdbx_seq_one_letter_code
_entity_poly.pdbx_strand_id
1 'polypeptide(L)'
;MRKIDWLHHASSKQLMHYIHEINGVHQPLSEQSILEIQEKFLSNGFQYLKVQSIQEGRALIETFLNTLTLYSDVACLTTTKDPILYNATDVYRILEAGGYLSPFEDCYLEEYFVEHFYFDFMWIEATTDMLMSSWFENVKKILIHTAIDQHIPILVCVYER
;
A
#
# COMPACT_ATOMS: atom_id res chain seq x y z
N MET A 1 4.14 -20.89 4.41
CA MET A 1 4.03 -20.59 2.97
C MET A 1 5.12 -19.57 2.63
N ARG A 2 6.21 -19.95 1.95
CA ARG A 2 7.41 -19.10 1.68
C ARG A 2 7.48 -18.67 0.21
N LYS A 3 6.54 -17.87 -0.29
CA LYS A 3 6.50 -17.56 -1.74
C LYS A 3 6.59 -16.09 -2.16
N ILE A 4 6.69 -15.13 -1.23
CA ILE A 4 6.62 -13.70 -1.61
C ILE A 4 7.75 -12.82 -1.02
N ASP A 5 8.77 -13.39 -0.35
CA ASP A 5 9.92 -12.58 0.14
C ASP A 5 10.62 -11.81 -0.98
N TRP A 6 10.62 -12.32 -2.22
CA TRP A 6 11.29 -11.68 -3.34
C TRP A 6 10.54 -10.44 -3.87
N LEU A 7 9.23 -10.27 -3.61
CA LEU A 7 8.51 -9.04 -4.00
C LEU A 7 8.85 -7.84 -3.12
N HIS A 8 9.35 -8.05 -1.91
CA HIS A 8 9.82 -6.95 -1.04
C HIS A 8 10.93 -6.15 -1.72
N HIS A 9 11.85 -6.84 -2.42
CA HIS A 9 12.97 -6.21 -3.12
C HIS A 9 12.76 -6.03 -4.63
N ALA A 10 11.63 -6.49 -5.18
CA ALA A 10 11.30 -6.27 -6.57
C ALA A 10 11.12 -4.77 -6.84
N SER A 11 11.76 -4.25 -7.88
CA SER A 11 11.42 -2.93 -8.44
C SER A 11 9.94 -2.90 -8.85
N SER A 12 9.34 -1.71 -8.89
CA SER A 12 7.96 -1.52 -9.35
C SER A 12 7.77 -2.01 -10.80
N LYS A 13 8.82 -1.94 -11.64
CA LYS A 13 8.80 -2.58 -12.97
C LYS A 13 8.75 -4.10 -12.90
N GLN A 14 9.51 -4.73 -12.00
CA GLN A 14 9.44 -6.19 -11.81
C GLN A 14 8.07 -6.58 -11.27
N LEU A 15 7.53 -5.84 -10.30
CA LEU A 15 6.16 -6.03 -9.80
C LEU A 15 5.14 -6.12 -10.94
N MET A 16 5.20 -5.21 -11.92
CA MET A 16 4.32 -5.26 -13.10
C MET A 16 4.39 -6.58 -13.86
N HIS A 17 5.57 -7.19 -13.99
CA HIS A 17 5.70 -8.51 -14.62
C HIS A 17 5.03 -9.61 -13.82
N TYR A 18 4.97 -9.49 -12.50
CA TYR A 18 4.46 -10.54 -11.62
C TYR A 18 3.05 -10.28 -11.09
N ILE A 19 2.42 -9.17 -11.44
CA ILE A 19 1.03 -8.86 -11.05
C ILE A 19 0.06 -9.98 -11.41
N HIS A 20 0.31 -10.69 -12.52
CA HIS A 20 -0.52 -11.81 -12.96
C HIS A 20 -0.40 -13.05 -12.06
N GLU A 21 0.67 -13.16 -11.26
CA GLU A 21 0.87 -14.23 -10.28
C GLU A 21 0.22 -13.91 -8.93
N ILE A 22 -0.22 -12.67 -8.71
CA ILE A 22 -0.96 -12.28 -7.51
C ILE A 22 -2.37 -12.85 -7.63
N ASN A 23 -2.76 -13.70 -6.67
CA ASN A 23 -4.10 -14.23 -6.60
C ASN A 23 -5.12 -13.09 -6.49
N GLY A 24 -6.07 -13.07 -7.42
CA GLY A 24 -7.22 -12.19 -7.39
C GLY A 24 -8.12 -12.52 -6.21
N VAL A 25 -8.65 -11.48 -5.57
CA VAL A 25 -9.77 -11.62 -4.65
C VAL A 25 -11.06 -11.61 -5.46
N HIS A 26 -11.87 -12.64 -5.30
CA HIS A 26 -13.16 -12.76 -5.98
C HIS A 26 -14.27 -12.89 -4.93
N GLN A 27 -15.34 -12.11 -5.11
CA GLN A 27 -16.54 -12.19 -4.27
C GLN A 27 -17.51 -13.26 -4.82
N PRO A 28 -18.19 -14.03 -3.96
CA PRO A 28 -18.08 -14.04 -2.49
C PRO A 28 -16.79 -14.69 -1.99
N LEU A 29 -16.23 -14.17 -0.89
CA LEU A 29 -15.02 -14.72 -0.29
C LEU A 29 -15.26 -16.11 0.29
N SER A 30 -14.36 -17.05 -0.03
CA SER A 30 -14.28 -18.33 0.69
C SER A 30 -13.65 -18.14 2.07
N GLU A 31 -13.90 -19.06 3.02
CA GLU A 31 -13.25 -19.04 4.34
C GLU A 31 -11.72 -19.03 4.22
N GLN A 32 -11.17 -19.82 3.31
CA GLN A 32 -9.73 -19.86 3.07
C GLN A 32 -9.21 -18.50 2.57
N SER A 33 -9.94 -17.84 1.67
CA SER A 33 -9.58 -16.49 1.19
C SER A 33 -9.64 -15.47 2.31
N ILE A 34 -10.61 -15.57 3.22
CA ILE A 34 -10.72 -14.68 4.39
C ILE A 34 -9.48 -14.83 5.27
N LEU A 35 -9.06 -16.07 5.57
CA LEU A 35 -7.88 -16.33 6.39
C LEU A 35 -6.59 -15.81 5.73
N GLU A 36 -6.42 -16.02 4.43
CA GLU A 36 -5.26 -15.52 3.67
C GLU A 36 -5.21 -14.00 3.62
N ILE A 37 -6.36 -13.34 3.47
CA ILE A 37 -6.44 -11.88 3.49
C ILE A 37 -6.14 -11.39 4.92
N GLN A 38 -6.73 -11.99 5.93
CA GLN A 38 -6.46 -11.61 7.32
C GLN A 38 -4.98 -11.73 7.68
N GLU A 39 -4.29 -12.78 7.23
CA GLU A 39 -2.84 -12.93 7.42
C GLU A 39 -2.06 -11.75 6.80
N LYS A 40 -2.45 -11.28 5.60
CA LYS A 40 -1.85 -10.10 4.98
C LYS A 40 -2.07 -8.83 5.80
N PHE A 41 -3.25 -8.63 6.36
CA PHE A 41 -3.54 -7.46 7.20
C PHE A 41 -2.76 -7.45 8.52
N LEU A 42 -2.31 -8.61 9.00
CA LEU A 42 -1.60 -8.76 10.27
C LEU A 42 -0.08 -8.91 10.12
N SER A 43 0.41 -9.00 8.89
CA SER A 43 1.83 -9.20 8.60
C SER A 43 2.49 -7.87 8.26
N ASN A 44 3.58 -7.56 8.94
CA ASN A 44 4.39 -6.38 8.62
C ASN A 44 4.97 -6.45 7.20
N GLY A 45 5.20 -5.27 6.64
CA GLY A 45 5.83 -5.07 5.35
C GLY A 45 4.86 -5.16 4.18
N PHE A 46 5.43 -5.20 2.98
CA PHE A 46 4.68 -5.14 1.73
C PHE A 46 3.90 -6.44 1.46
N GLN A 47 2.58 -6.35 1.62
CA GLN A 47 1.64 -7.40 1.23
C GLN A 47 0.89 -6.98 -0.02
N TYR A 48 0.71 -7.89 -0.97
CA TYR A 48 0.07 -7.55 -2.25
C TYR A 48 -1.30 -8.19 -2.37
N LEU A 49 -2.27 -7.42 -2.85
CA LEU A 49 -3.64 -7.84 -3.04
C LEU A 49 -4.14 -7.38 -4.41
N LYS A 50 -4.70 -8.31 -5.18
CA LYS A 50 -5.28 -7.99 -6.49
C LYS A 50 -6.80 -7.93 -6.38
N VAL A 51 -7.38 -6.81 -6.80
CA VAL A 51 -8.82 -6.51 -6.73
C VAL A 51 -9.32 -5.98 -8.08
N GLN A 52 -10.64 -6.05 -8.34
CA GLN A 52 -11.16 -5.66 -9.66
C GLN A 52 -11.26 -4.14 -9.83
N SER A 53 -11.43 -3.39 -8.73
CA SER A 53 -11.57 -1.93 -8.80
C SER A 53 -11.11 -1.25 -7.51
N ILE A 54 -10.88 0.06 -7.59
CA ILE A 54 -10.56 0.90 -6.41
C ILE A 54 -11.68 0.82 -5.39
N GLN A 55 -12.93 0.88 -5.84
CA GLN A 55 -14.11 0.84 -4.97
C GLN A 55 -14.21 -0.50 -4.24
N GLU A 56 -13.99 -1.62 -4.93
CA GLU A 56 -13.98 -2.94 -4.30
C GLU A 56 -12.81 -3.08 -3.31
N GLY A 57 -11.61 -2.62 -3.69
CA GLY A 57 -10.45 -2.63 -2.82
C GLY A 57 -10.68 -1.83 -1.53
N ARG A 58 -11.24 -0.62 -1.65
CA ARG A 58 -11.59 0.22 -0.49
C ARG A 58 -12.63 -0.43 0.41
N ALA A 59 -13.70 -0.98 -0.17
CA ALA A 59 -14.75 -1.66 0.60
C ALA A 59 -14.19 -2.87 1.37
N LEU A 60 -13.27 -3.62 0.76
CA LEU A 60 -12.58 -4.73 1.39
C LEU A 60 -11.70 -4.25 2.56
N ILE A 61 -10.84 -3.26 2.32
CA ILE A 61 -9.96 -2.68 3.35
C ILE A 61 -10.78 -2.15 4.52
N GLU A 62 -11.81 -1.36 4.24
CA GLU A 62 -12.69 -0.80 5.27
C GLU A 62 -13.36 -1.90 6.09
N THR A 63 -13.83 -2.97 5.46
CA THR A 63 -14.41 -4.12 6.16
C THR A 63 -13.39 -4.73 7.12
N PHE A 64 -12.16 -4.96 6.69
CA PHE A 64 -11.11 -5.56 7.52
C PHE A 64 -10.67 -4.62 8.64
N LEU A 65 -10.41 -3.34 8.35
CA LEU A 65 -10.00 -2.37 9.37
C LEU A 65 -11.06 -2.18 10.45
N ASN A 66 -12.34 -2.07 10.05
CA ASN A 66 -13.46 -1.97 10.99
C ASN A 66 -13.70 -3.24 11.81
N THR A 67 -13.39 -4.41 11.24
CA THR A 67 -13.59 -5.70 11.94
C THR A 67 -12.45 -5.99 12.90
N LEU A 68 -11.21 -5.69 12.52
CA LEU A 68 -10.03 -5.98 13.33
C LEU A 68 -9.89 -4.99 14.50
N THR A 69 -10.19 -3.70 14.28
CA THR A 69 -10.07 -2.64 15.31
C THR A 69 -8.67 -2.57 15.96
N LEU A 70 -7.63 -3.00 15.23
CA LEU A 70 -6.24 -3.07 15.71
C LEU A 70 -5.44 -1.81 15.42
N TYR A 71 -5.85 -1.04 14.42
CA TYR A 71 -5.10 0.10 13.88
C TYR A 71 -5.80 1.41 14.26
N SER A 72 -5.03 2.34 14.78
CA SER A 72 -5.50 3.65 15.24
C SER A 72 -5.20 4.74 14.22
N ASP A 73 -4.04 4.66 13.57
CA ASP A 73 -3.52 5.69 12.68
C ASP A 73 -3.24 5.09 11.31
N VAL A 74 -4.24 5.20 10.43
CA VAL A 74 -4.21 4.56 9.12
C VAL A 74 -3.80 5.54 8.02
N ALA A 75 -2.84 5.14 7.20
CA ALA A 75 -2.41 5.86 6.00
C ALA A 75 -2.95 5.22 4.72
N CYS A 76 -3.30 6.08 3.76
CA CYS A 76 -3.57 5.71 2.38
C CYS A 76 -2.65 6.50 1.45
N LEU A 77 -1.93 5.79 0.58
CA LEU A 77 -1.19 6.41 -0.51
C LEU A 77 -1.91 6.13 -1.83
N THR A 78 -2.51 7.17 -2.39
CA THR A 78 -3.31 7.06 -3.61
C THR A 78 -3.18 8.27 -4.51
N THR A 79 -3.16 8.05 -5.82
CA THR A 79 -3.21 9.12 -6.83
C THR A 79 -4.63 9.44 -7.29
N THR A 80 -5.63 8.64 -6.92
CA THR A 80 -7.03 8.96 -7.28
C THR A 80 -7.50 10.21 -6.54
N LYS A 81 -8.47 10.90 -7.15
CA LYS A 81 -9.14 12.07 -6.56
C LYS A 81 -10.38 11.67 -5.78
N ASP A 82 -10.77 10.40 -5.83
CA ASP A 82 -11.93 9.90 -5.13
C ASP A 82 -11.71 9.99 -3.62
N PRO A 83 -12.65 10.56 -2.85
CA PRO A 83 -12.50 10.73 -1.42
C PRO A 83 -12.30 9.38 -0.73
N ILE A 84 -11.32 9.32 0.16
CA ILE A 84 -11.11 8.16 1.02
C ILE A 84 -12.23 8.18 2.08
N LEU A 85 -13.07 7.15 2.08
CA LEU A 85 -14.27 7.11 2.95
C LEU A 85 -13.92 6.72 4.38
N TYR A 86 -12.85 5.96 4.57
CA TYR A 86 -12.30 5.62 5.88
C TYR A 86 -11.57 6.82 6.48
N ASN A 87 -11.48 6.91 7.82
CA ASN A 87 -10.71 7.94 8.52
C ASN A 87 -9.18 7.71 8.39
N ALA A 88 -8.70 7.54 7.16
CA ALA A 88 -7.30 7.40 6.84
C ALA A 88 -6.74 8.72 6.33
N THR A 89 -5.45 8.91 6.60
CA THR A 89 -4.72 10.07 6.12
C THR A 89 -4.25 9.84 4.68
N ASP A 90 -4.56 10.79 3.79
CA ASP A 90 -4.09 10.80 2.40
C ASP A 90 -2.63 11.27 2.36
N VAL A 91 -1.69 10.31 2.36
CA VAL A 91 -0.26 10.59 2.34
C VAL A 91 0.15 11.26 1.03
N TYR A 92 -0.46 10.89 -0.10
CA TYR A 92 -0.09 11.45 -1.39
C TYR A 92 -0.36 12.96 -1.43
N ARG A 93 -1.52 13.40 -0.93
CA ARG A 93 -1.86 14.82 -0.86
C ARG A 93 -0.97 15.62 0.07
N ILE A 94 -0.55 15.03 1.19
CA ILE A 94 0.41 15.66 2.10
C ILE A 94 1.76 15.84 1.40
N LEU A 95 2.24 14.79 0.74
CA LEU A 95 3.49 14.82 -0.01
C LEU A 95 3.44 15.85 -1.17
N GLU A 96 2.34 15.86 -1.93
CA GLU A 96 2.11 16.80 -3.02
C GLU A 96 2.04 18.25 -2.54
N ALA A 97 1.23 18.54 -1.52
CA ALA A 97 1.05 19.89 -0.98
C ALA A 97 2.30 20.44 -0.28
N GLY A 98 3.10 19.55 0.33
CA GLY A 98 4.37 19.91 0.96
C GLY A 98 5.55 20.02 -0.01
N GLY A 99 5.37 19.73 -1.30
CA GLY A 99 6.45 19.78 -2.29
C GLY A 99 7.41 18.58 -2.28
N TYR A 100 7.15 17.57 -1.44
CA TYR A 100 7.99 16.38 -1.25
C TYR A 100 8.10 15.48 -2.49
N LEU A 101 7.21 15.64 -3.47
CA LEU A 101 7.21 14.88 -4.73
C LEU A 101 8.05 15.54 -5.84
N SER A 102 8.73 16.65 -5.55
CA SER A 102 9.62 17.34 -6.50
C SER A 102 10.82 16.45 -6.86
N PRO A 103 11.11 16.22 -8.16
CA PRO A 103 12.17 15.32 -8.60
C PRO A 103 13.59 15.84 -8.29
N PHE A 104 13.73 17.07 -7.79
CA PHE A 104 15.02 17.68 -7.49
C PHE A 104 15.45 17.51 -6.03
N GLU A 105 14.60 16.92 -5.17
CA GLU A 105 14.72 17.06 -3.71
C GLU A 105 14.41 15.76 -2.95
N ASP A 106 15.09 14.66 -3.31
CA ASP A 106 14.93 13.35 -2.65
C ASP A 106 15.12 13.40 -1.12
N CYS A 107 15.88 14.36 -0.59
CA CYS A 107 16.12 14.51 0.85
C CYS A 107 14.86 14.88 1.65
N TYR A 108 13.93 15.64 1.05
CA TYR A 108 12.72 16.05 1.78
C TYR A 108 11.73 14.91 1.93
N LEU A 109 11.67 13.99 0.96
CA LEU A 109 10.81 12.82 1.07
C LEU A 109 11.25 11.93 2.24
N GLU A 110 12.56 11.72 2.43
CA GLU A 110 13.08 10.96 3.56
C GLU A 110 12.80 11.66 4.90
N GLU A 111 13.00 12.97 4.99
CA GLU A 111 12.66 13.78 6.17
C GLU A 111 11.20 13.60 6.59
N TYR A 112 10.26 13.65 5.64
CA TYR A 112 8.85 13.39 5.93
C TYR A 112 8.62 12.01 6.58
N PHE A 113 9.22 10.94 6.03
CA PHE A 113 9.04 9.60 6.56
C PHE A 113 9.71 9.40 7.94
N VAL A 114 10.77 10.15 8.24
CA VAL A 114 11.45 10.09 9.53
C VAL A 114 10.71 10.91 10.60
N GLU A 115 10.22 12.10 10.25
CA GLU A 115 9.70 13.06 11.22
C GLU A 115 8.17 13.06 11.36
N HIS A 116 7.45 12.64 10.31
CA HIS A 116 5.99 12.80 10.23
C HIS A 116 5.23 11.50 9.99
N PHE A 117 5.90 10.39 9.69
CA PHE A 117 5.24 9.10 9.47
C PHE A 117 5.11 8.31 10.78
N TYR A 118 3.95 8.41 11.43
CA TYR A 118 3.63 7.73 12.69
C TYR A 118 2.45 6.76 12.60
N PHE A 119 2.06 6.38 11.38
CA PHE A 119 0.94 5.46 11.11
C PHE A 119 1.28 4.04 11.54
N ASP A 120 0.27 3.28 11.98
CA ASP A 120 0.38 1.87 12.38
C ASP A 120 -0.12 0.88 11.30
N PHE A 121 -0.74 1.39 10.25
CA PHE A 121 -1.10 0.66 9.04
C PHE A 121 -1.06 1.57 7.82
N MET A 122 -0.63 1.01 6.68
CA MET A 122 -0.66 1.72 5.41
C MET A 122 -1.28 0.85 4.33
N TRP A 123 -2.13 1.42 3.48
CA TRP A 123 -2.44 0.82 2.18
C TRP A 123 -2.04 1.73 1.02
N ILE A 124 -1.75 1.11 -0.11
CA ILE A 124 -1.29 1.74 -1.33
C ILE A 124 -2.22 1.35 -2.47
N GLU A 125 -2.84 2.33 -3.10
CA GLU A 125 -3.69 2.13 -4.29
C GLU A 125 -2.82 2.16 -5.54
N ALA A 126 -2.17 1.04 -5.84
CA ALA A 126 -1.16 0.90 -6.86
C ALA A 126 -1.75 0.82 -8.28
N THR A 127 -2.14 1.97 -8.82
CA THR A 127 -2.47 2.11 -10.24
C THR A 127 -1.22 1.84 -11.11
N THR A 128 -1.43 1.41 -12.36
CA THR A 128 -0.32 1.21 -13.31
C THR A 128 0.55 2.45 -13.44
N ASP A 129 -0.05 3.63 -13.51
CA ASP A 129 0.66 4.88 -13.71
C ASP A 129 1.53 5.22 -12.49
N MET A 130 1.03 4.95 -11.29
CA MET A 130 1.78 5.10 -10.04
C MET A 130 2.95 4.11 -9.97
N LEU A 131 2.73 2.83 -10.27
CA LEU A 131 3.79 1.80 -10.29
C LEU A 131 4.89 2.11 -11.31
N MET A 132 4.56 2.82 -12.39
CA MET A 132 5.53 3.20 -13.42
C MET A 132 6.25 4.53 -13.11
N SER A 133 5.84 5.25 -12.07
CA SER A 133 6.43 6.52 -11.68
C SER A 133 7.73 6.34 -10.89
N SER A 134 8.70 7.23 -11.09
CA SER A 134 9.96 7.20 -10.34
C SER A 134 9.79 7.57 -8.87
N TRP A 135 8.85 8.47 -8.55
CA TRP A 135 8.60 8.91 -7.18
C TRP A 135 8.10 7.75 -6.31
N PHE A 136 7.28 6.84 -6.86
CA PHE A 136 6.80 5.69 -6.10
C PHE A 136 7.94 4.72 -5.73
N GLU A 137 8.90 4.52 -6.64
CA GLU A 137 10.10 3.74 -6.33
C GLU A 137 10.92 4.38 -5.20
N ASN A 138 10.98 5.71 -5.16
CA ASN A 138 11.66 6.43 -4.08
C ASN A 138 10.92 6.26 -2.75
N VAL A 139 9.58 6.37 -2.73
CA VAL A 139 8.77 6.08 -1.54
C VAL A 139 9.03 4.66 -1.03
N LYS A 140 8.99 3.65 -1.92
CA LYS A 140 9.26 2.26 -1.53
C LYS A 140 10.66 2.08 -0.92
N LYS A 141 11.68 2.68 -1.53
CA LYS A 141 13.06 2.63 -1.01
C LYS A 141 13.17 3.27 0.38
N ILE A 142 12.53 4.42 0.59
CA ILE A 142 12.57 5.12 1.87
C ILE A 142 11.87 4.29 2.95
N LEU A 143 10.70 3.72 2.67
CA LEU A 143 9.99 2.84 3.60
C LEU A 143 10.85 1.65 4.05
N ILE A 144 11.66 1.09 3.15
CA ILE A 144 12.59 0.00 3.45
C ILE A 144 13.83 0.52 4.21
N HIS A 145 14.42 1.63 3.76
CA HIS A 145 15.65 2.20 4.34
C HIS A 145 15.45 2.65 5.79
N THR A 146 14.27 3.23 6.07
CA THR A 146 13.83 3.66 7.40
C THR A 146 13.26 2.52 8.24
N ALA A 147 13.23 1.29 7.72
CA ALA A 147 12.68 0.09 8.34
C ALA A 147 11.20 0.19 8.74
N ILE A 148 10.43 1.14 8.18
CA ILE A 148 8.99 1.26 8.42
C ILE A 148 8.27 -0.03 8.02
N ASP A 149 8.69 -0.67 6.93
CA ASP A 149 8.14 -1.95 6.48
C ASP A 149 8.36 -3.10 7.47
N GLN A 150 9.30 -2.99 8.41
CA GLN A 150 9.50 -3.99 9.46
C GLN A 150 8.56 -3.78 10.65
N HIS A 151 7.93 -2.61 10.76
CA HIS A 151 7.16 -2.20 11.92
C HIS A 151 5.65 -2.17 11.67
N ILE A 152 5.20 -1.96 10.44
CA ILE A 152 3.78 -1.87 10.11
C ILE A 152 3.39 -2.75 8.92
N PRO A 153 2.13 -3.19 8.83
CA PRO A 153 1.58 -3.76 7.61
C PRO A 153 1.46 -2.69 6.51
N ILE A 154 1.91 -3.04 5.30
CA ILE A 154 1.81 -2.19 4.11
C ILE A 154 1.09 -2.97 3.01
N LEU A 155 -0.21 -2.72 2.83
CA LEU A 155 -1.03 -3.43 1.85
C LEU A 155 -1.05 -2.70 0.50
N VAL A 156 -0.50 -3.33 -0.54
CA VAL A 156 -0.50 -2.83 -1.92
C VAL A 156 -1.66 -3.45 -2.68
N CYS A 157 -2.67 -2.63 -2.96
CA CYS A 157 -3.82 -3.01 -3.78
C CYS A 157 -3.54 -2.72 -5.25
N VAL A 158 -3.50 -3.78 -6.05
CA VAL A 158 -3.32 -3.74 -7.50
C VAL A 158 -4.67 -3.98 -8.16
N TYR A 159 -5.01 -3.14 -9.15
CA TYR A 159 -6.31 -3.19 -9.82
C TYR A 159 -6.20 -3.86 -11.19
N GLU A 160 -7.14 -4.76 -11.47
CA GLU A 160 -7.41 -5.21 -12.85
C GLU A 160 -8.05 -4.05 -13.62
N ARG A 161 -7.53 -3.72 -14.80
CA ARG A 161 -8.13 -2.72 -15.69
C ARG A 161 -9.33 -3.29 -16.42
#